data_AF-A0A9E4ZKM1-F1
#
_entry.id   AF-A0A9E4ZKM1-F1
#
_cell.length_a   1.000
_cell.length_b   1.000
_cell.length_c   1.000
_cell.angle_alpha   90.00
_cell.angle_beta   90.00
_cell.angle_gamma   90.00
#
_symmetry.space_group_name_H-M   'P 1'
#
loop_
_entity.id
_entity.type
_entity.pdbx_description
1 polymer ?
#
loop_
_entity_poly.entity_id
_entity_poly.type
_entity_poly.pdbx_seq_one_letter_code
_entity_poly.pdbx_strand_id
1 'polypeptide(L)'
;MEPDEVDVVAQEIMVTLDRLFLAEKQARLQVSALEERQYPLAATFEMVSDMDAGTAIEEALAGLGFEYHAIDEDAELWISDEHGLMVFLYFTDPDGRYYNYRIVAFDVVGEEEELPA
;
A
#
# COMPACT_ATOMS: atom_id res chain seq x y z
N MET A 1 -3.05 28.89 -5.49
CA MET A 1 -3.45 28.09 -4.32
C MET A 1 -2.38 27.01 -4.27
N GLU A 2 -1.49 27.11 -3.30
CA GLU A 2 -0.45 26.09 -3.08
C GLU A 2 -1.16 24.82 -2.62
N PRO A 3 -0.72 23.62 -3.05
CA PRO A 3 -1.32 22.37 -2.58
C PRO A 3 -1.18 22.29 -1.07
N ASP A 4 -2.22 21.80 -0.41
CA ASP A 4 -2.18 21.55 1.02
C ASP A 4 -1.11 20.48 1.31
N GLU A 5 -0.49 20.50 2.49
CA GLU A 5 0.57 19.53 2.85
C GLU A 5 0.04 18.09 2.76
N VAL A 6 -1.22 17.90 3.16
CA VAL A 6 -1.95 16.63 3.05
C VAL A 6 -2.11 16.18 1.60
N ASP A 7 -2.37 17.11 0.67
CA ASP A 7 -2.49 16.80 -0.77
C ASP A 7 -1.16 16.35 -1.37
N VAL A 8 -0.04 16.93 -0.90
CA VAL A 8 1.31 16.55 -1.36
C VAL A 8 1.65 15.14 -0.90
N VAL A 9 1.43 14.83 0.37
CA VAL A 9 1.69 13.48 0.94
C VAL A 9 0.77 12.44 0.29
N ALA A 10 -0.52 12.75 0.12
CA ALA A 10 -1.45 11.88 -0.59
C ALA A 10 -0.99 11.60 -2.02
N GLN A 11 -0.48 12.62 -2.73
CA GLN A 11 0.06 12.46 -4.08
C GLN A 11 1.33 11.62 -4.12
N GLU A 12 2.22 11.76 -3.15
CA GLU A 12 3.41 10.92 -3.01
C GLU A 12 3.06 9.45 -2.78
N ILE A 13 2.07 9.18 -1.93
CA ILE A 13 1.54 7.84 -1.69
C ILE A 13 0.96 7.26 -2.98
N MET A 14 0.12 8.01 -3.70
CA MET A 14 -0.45 7.57 -4.98
C MET A 14 0.63 7.15 -5.97
N VAL A 15 1.65 7.99 -6.16
CA VAL A 15 2.75 7.73 -7.11
C VAL A 15 3.55 6.50 -6.69
N THR A 16 3.81 6.35 -5.40
CA THR A 16 4.58 5.22 -4.86
C THR A 16 3.82 3.91 -5.05
N LEU A 17 2.55 3.86 -4.62
CA LEU A 17 1.69 2.69 -4.76
C LEU A 17 1.47 2.31 -6.23
N ASP A 18 1.17 3.28 -7.10
CA ASP A 18 1.00 3.03 -8.54
C ASP A 18 2.26 2.39 -9.16
N ARG A 19 3.44 2.85 -8.74
CA ARG A 19 4.72 2.32 -9.23
C ARG A 19 4.99 0.91 -8.73
N LEU A 20 4.70 0.63 -7.46
CA LEU A 20 4.82 -0.70 -6.87
C LEU A 20 3.87 -1.68 -7.55
N PHE A 21 2.60 -1.32 -7.73
CA PHE A 21 1.62 -2.18 -8.42
C PHE A 21 1.96 -2.40 -9.89
N LEU A 22 2.56 -1.42 -10.56
CA LEU A 22 3.05 -1.60 -11.92
C LEU A 22 4.21 -2.60 -11.96
N ALA A 23 5.17 -2.49 -11.03
CA ALA A 23 6.30 -3.41 -10.93
C ALA A 23 5.82 -4.85 -10.64
N GLU A 24 4.86 -5.00 -9.73
CA GLU A 24 4.24 -6.29 -9.41
C GLU A 24 3.54 -6.89 -10.65
N LYS A 25 2.70 -6.10 -11.35
CA LYS A 25 2.07 -6.54 -12.61
C LYS A 25 3.09 -7.00 -13.64
N GLN A 26 4.22 -6.31 -13.76
CA GLN A 26 5.29 -6.68 -14.68
C GLN A 26 5.98 -7.98 -14.27
N ALA A 27 6.30 -8.14 -12.99
CA ALA A 27 6.92 -9.35 -12.47
C ALA A 27 6.00 -10.56 -12.68
N ARG A 28 4.69 -10.41 -12.44
CA ARG A 28 3.69 -11.45 -12.70
C ARG A 28 3.61 -11.83 -14.19
N LEU A 29 3.62 -10.85 -15.10
CA LEU A 29 3.68 -11.15 -16.54
C LEU A 29 4.94 -11.93 -16.94
N GLN A 30 6.07 -11.68 -16.27
CA GLN A 30 7.28 -12.46 -16.47
C GLN A 30 7.13 -13.89 -15.94
N VAL A 31 6.53 -14.07 -14.77
CA VAL A 31 6.21 -15.40 -14.20
C VAL A 31 5.31 -16.19 -15.15
N SER A 32 4.19 -15.62 -15.60
CA SER A 32 3.28 -16.31 -16.54
C SER A 32 3.98 -16.70 -17.85
N ALA A 33 4.85 -15.83 -18.37
CA ALA A 33 5.65 -16.16 -19.56
C ALA A 33 6.67 -17.29 -19.31
N LEU A 34 7.18 -17.43 -18.08
CA LEU A 34 8.04 -18.55 -17.67
C LEU A 34 7.24 -19.84 -17.52
N GLU A 35 6.03 -19.78 -16.95
CA GLU A 35 5.12 -20.92 -16.80
C GLU A 35 4.65 -21.47 -18.15
N GLU A 36 4.28 -20.61 -19.09
CA GLU A 36 3.92 -21.00 -20.46
C GLU A 36 5.05 -21.78 -21.15
N ARG A 37 6.30 -21.44 -20.82
CA ARG A 37 7.51 -22.11 -21.32
C ARG A 37 7.90 -23.33 -20.49
N GLN A 38 7.10 -23.70 -19.49
CA GLN A 38 7.36 -24.78 -18.52
C GLN A 38 8.74 -24.62 -17.87
N TYR A 39 9.12 -23.39 -17.56
CA TYR A 39 10.43 -23.11 -16.99
C TYR A 39 10.50 -23.66 -15.55
N PRO A 40 11.50 -24.50 -15.21
CA PRO A 40 11.54 -25.20 -13.91
C PRO A 40 11.55 -24.29 -12.68
N LEU A 41 11.93 -23.02 -12.83
CA LEU A 41 12.04 -22.05 -11.75
C LEU A 41 10.87 -21.06 -11.68
N ALA A 42 9.83 -21.20 -12.51
CA ALA A 42 8.70 -20.27 -12.52
C ALA A 42 8.10 -20.08 -11.10
N ALA A 43 7.90 -21.18 -10.37
CA ALA A 43 7.41 -21.15 -8.99
C ALA A 43 8.37 -20.46 -8.00
N THR A 44 9.69 -20.52 -8.24
CA THR A 44 10.67 -19.81 -7.42
C THR A 44 10.62 -18.30 -7.70
N PHE A 45 10.44 -17.90 -8.97
CA PHE A 45 10.27 -16.50 -9.35
C PHE A 45 8.98 -15.92 -8.80
N GLU A 46 7.88 -16.67 -8.83
CA GLU A 46 6.60 -16.29 -8.22
C GLU A 46 6.77 -16.00 -6.73
N MET A 47 7.34 -16.96 -5.97
CA MET A 47 7.51 -16.83 -4.52
C MET A 47 8.39 -15.63 -4.12
N VAL A 48 9.47 -15.35 -4.87
CA VAL A 48 10.33 -14.19 -4.63
C VAL A 48 9.61 -12.89 -4.96
N SER A 49 8.88 -12.86 -6.07
CA SER A 49 8.14 -11.67 -6.49
C SER A 49 7.03 -11.29 -5.51
N ASP A 50 6.32 -12.27 -4.95
CA ASP A 50 5.24 -12.00 -3.98
C ASP A 50 5.82 -11.47 -2.66
N MET A 51 6.95 -12.02 -2.19
CA MET A 51 7.65 -11.51 -1.01
C MET A 51 8.15 -10.07 -1.22
N ASP A 52 8.79 -9.80 -2.35
CA ASP A 52 9.35 -8.48 -2.66
C ASP A 52 8.26 -7.40 -2.73
N ALA A 53 7.09 -7.73 -3.29
CA ALA A 53 5.98 -6.78 -3.42
C ALA A 53 5.36 -6.41 -2.07
N GLY A 54 5.08 -7.41 -1.21
CA GLY A 54 4.51 -7.17 0.12
C GLY A 54 5.46 -6.35 1.01
N THR A 55 6.75 -6.71 1.02
CA THR A 55 7.75 -5.96 1.80
C THR A 55 7.92 -4.53 1.29
N ALA A 56 7.89 -4.29 -0.03
CA ALA A 56 8.07 -2.95 -0.56
C ALA A 56 6.93 -1.98 -0.22
N ILE A 57 5.68 -2.47 -0.11
CA ILE A 57 4.53 -1.65 0.31
C ILE A 57 4.65 -1.28 1.78
N GLU A 58 4.94 -2.27 2.63
CA GLU A 58 5.15 -2.08 4.08
C GLU A 58 6.29 -1.08 4.35
N GLU A 59 7.45 -1.26 3.71
CA GLU A 59 8.59 -0.35 3.87
C GLU A 59 8.27 1.08 3.40
N ALA A 60 7.53 1.22 2.30
CA ALA A 60 7.15 2.52 1.77
C ALA A 60 6.20 3.27 2.72
N LEU A 61 5.14 2.61 3.19
CA LEU A 61 4.14 3.24 4.06
C LEU A 61 4.71 3.50 5.46
N ALA A 62 5.48 2.56 6.03
CA ALA A 62 6.16 2.77 7.31
C ALA A 62 7.20 3.91 7.23
N GLY A 63 7.90 4.04 6.10
CA GLY A 63 8.82 5.15 5.83
C GLY A 63 8.15 6.53 5.76
N LEU A 64 6.85 6.56 5.46
CA LEU A 64 5.99 7.75 5.45
C LEU A 64 5.22 7.94 6.78
N GLY A 65 5.58 7.20 7.83
CA GLY A 65 4.95 7.35 9.15
C GLY A 65 3.55 6.76 9.26
N PHE A 66 3.19 5.78 8.42
CA PHE A 66 1.95 5.03 8.55
C PHE A 66 2.14 3.79 9.41
N GLU A 67 1.18 3.57 10.30
CA GLU A 67 1.09 2.37 11.13
C GLU A 67 0.15 1.34 10.51
N TYR A 68 0.56 0.07 10.54
CA TYR A 68 -0.22 -1.04 10.01
C TYR A 68 -1.32 -1.50 10.97
N HIS A 69 -2.53 -1.65 10.43
CA HIS A 69 -3.69 -2.21 11.12
C HIS A 69 -4.33 -3.30 10.25
N ALA A 70 -4.24 -4.54 10.72
CA ALA A 70 -4.95 -5.66 10.10
C ALA A 70 -6.47 -5.51 10.33
N ILE A 71 -7.24 -5.40 9.25
CA ILE A 71 -8.70 -5.23 9.30
C ILE A 71 -9.46 -6.48 8.83
N ASP A 72 -8.97 -7.17 7.80
CA ASP A 72 -9.55 -8.39 7.26
C ASP A 72 -8.46 -9.25 6.59
N GLU A 73 -8.76 -10.49 6.22
CA GLU A 73 -7.85 -11.34 5.44
C GLU A 73 -7.62 -10.77 4.03
N ASP A 74 -8.63 -10.08 3.50
CA ASP A 74 -8.61 -9.49 2.16
C ASP A 74 -8.41 -7.96 2.14
N ALA A 75 -8.03 -7.35 3.26
CA ALA A 75 -7.85 -5.91 3.34
C ALA A 75 -6.85 -5.47 4.42
N GLU A 76 -6.10 -4.42 4.10
CA GLU A 76 -5.14 -3.79 4.97
C GLU A 76 -5.50 -2.32 5.18
N LEU A 77 -5.28 -1.83 6.41
CA LEU A 77 -5.46 -0.43 6.76
C LEU A 77 -4.16 0.13 7.30
N TRP A 78 -3.77 1.27 6.77
CA TRP A 78 -2.60 2.01 7.19
C TRP A 78 -3.03 3.41 7.63
N ILE A 79 -2.66 3.83 8.83
CA ILE A 79 -3.09 5.11 9.41
C ILE A 79 -1.85 5.95 9.77
N SER A 80 -1.85 7.22 9.39
CA SER A 80 -0.89 8.21 9.87
C SER A 80 -1.64 9.36 10.55
N ASP A 81 -1.53 9.44 11.87
CA ASP A 81 -2.05 10.55 12.66
C ASP A 81 -1.28 11.85 12.37
N GLU A 82 0.01 11.74 12.03
CA GLU A 82 0.86 12.87 11.66
C GLU A 82 0.32 13.60 10.42
N HIS A 83 -0.11 12.83 9.43
CA HIS A 83 -0.63 13.37 8.17
C HIS A 83 -2.16 13.46 8.12
N GLY A 84 -2.88 12.93 9.13
CA GLY A 84 -4.34 12.81 9.10
C GLY A 84 -4.81 11.98 7.90
N LEU A 85 -4.09 10.92 7.54
CA LEU A 85 -4.36 10.10 6.35
C LEU A 85 -4.57 8.63 6.70
N MET A 86 -5.56 8.03 6.06
CA MET A 86 -5.79 6.59 6.04
C MET A 86 -5.64 6.05 4.63
N VAL A 87 -4.86 4.98 4.48
CA VAL A 87 -4.70 4.24 3.24
C VAL A 87 -5.31 2.85 3.42
N PHE A 88 -6.37 2.57 2.67
CA PHE A 88 -6.98 1.26 2.58
C PHE A 88 -6.39 0.55 1.37
N LEU A 89 -5.83 -0.64 1.57
CA LEU A 89 -5.45 -1.55 0.49
C LEU A 89 -6.42 -2.73 0.52
N TYR A 90 -6.95 -3.12 -0.63
CA TYR A 90 -7.89 -4.24 -0.72
C TYR A 90 -7.58 -5.08 -1.96
N PHE A 91 -7.71 -6.39 -1.80
CA PHE A 91 -7.48 -7.34 -2.88
C PHE A 91 -8.77 -7.56 -3.66
N THR A 92 -8.68 -7.62 -4.98
CA THR A 92 -9.84 -7.99 -5.82
C THR A 92 -10.04 -9.50 -5.99
N ASP A 93 -9.17 -10.32 -5.41
CA ASP A 93 -9.19 -11.77 -5.56
C ASP A 93 -8.62 -12.45 -4.30
N PRO A 94 -9.21 -13.57 -3.81
CA PRO A 94 -8.73 -14.32 -2.64
C PRO A 94 -7.25 -14.75 -2.67
N ASP A 95 -6.64 -14.77 -3.86
CA ASP A 95 -5.20 -15.07 -4.03
C ASP A 95 -4.34 -13.77 -4.05
N GLY A 96 -4.85 -12.64 -3.52
CA GLY A 96 -4.12 -11.37 -3.40
C GLY A 96 -3.92 -10.60 -4.72
N ARG A 97 -4.64 -10.94 -5.79
CA ARG A 97 -4.14 -10.74 -7.17
C ARG A 97 -4.12 -9.32 -7.72
N TYR A 98 -4.84 -8.36 -7.13
CA TYR A 98 -4.67 -6.94 -7.46
C TYR A 98 -4.99 -6.06 -6.27
N TYR A 99 -4.00 -5.28 -5.86
CA TYR A 99 -4.21 -4.18 -4.94
C TYR A 99 -4.99 -3.07 -5.65
N ASN A 100 -6.12 -2.71 -5.06
CA ASN A 100 -6.66 -1.38 -5.22
C ASN A 100 -6.46 -0.64 -3.91
N TYR A 101 -6.39 0.68 -4.00
CA TYR A 101 -6.20 1.51 -2.84
C TYR A 101 -7.23 2.63 -2.76
N ARG A 102 -7.47 3.09 -1.55
CA ARG A 102 -8.26 4.29 -1.27
C ARG A 102 -7.56 5.10 -0.19
N ILE A 103 -7.29 6.36 -0.49
CA ILE A 103 -6.74 7.32 0.47
C ILE A 103 -7.88 8.18 0.99
N VAL A 104 -7.94 8.37 2.30
CA VAL A 104 -8.96 9.18 2.98
C VAL A 104 -8.26 10.11 3.97
N ALA A 105 -8.52 11.40 3.88
CA ALA A 105 -8.10 12.37 4.88
C ALA A 105 -9.10 12.40 6.05
N PHE A 106 -8.60 12.57 7.26
CA PHE A 106 -9.38 12.72 8.48
C PHE A 106 -8.78 13.78 9.39
N ASP A 107 -9.64 14.49 10.12
CA ASP A 107 -9.19 15.43 11.15
C ASP A 107 -8.94 14.67 12.45
N VAL A 108 -7.71 14.75 12.98
CA VAL A 108 -7.39 14.29 14.33
C VAL A 108 -7.93 15.32 15.33
N VAL A 109 -9.10 15.06 15.91
CA VAL A 109 -9.61 15.87 17.02
C VAL A 109 -8.82 15.49 18.28
N GLY A 110 -7.73 16.21 18.55
CA GLY A 110 -7.07 16.15 19.85
C GLY A 110 -8.06 16.54 20.94
N GLU A 111 -8.07 15.81 22.07
CA GLU A 111 -8.81 16.22 23.26
C GLU A 111 -8.45 17.67 23.57
N GLU A 112 -9.42 18.58 23.46
CA GLU A 112 -9.24 19.99 23.77
C GLU A 112 -8.61 20.11 25.16
N GLU A 113 -7.44 20.75 25.22
CA GLU A 113 -6.78 21.18 26.45
C GLU A 113 -7.85 21.74 27.41
N GLU A 114 -8.03 21.10 28.58
CA GLU A 114 -8.87 21.62 29.65
C GLU A 114 -8.38 23.03 29.98
N LEU A 115 -9.09 24.05 29.48
CA LEU A 115 -8.83 25.44 29.80
C LEU A 115 -8.89 25.58 31.33
N PRO A 116 -7.84 26.12 31.98
CA PRO A 116 -7.86 26.27 33.42
C PRO A 116 -8.98 27.23 33.83
N ALA A 117 -9.80 26.76 34.78
CA ALA A 117 -10.88 27.51 35.42
C ALA A 117 -10.41 28.76 36.18
#